data_AF-A0A9E5B1M4-F1
#
_entry.id   AF-A0A9E5B1M4-F1
#
_cell.length_a   1.000
_cell.length_b   1.000
_cell.length_c   1.000
_cell.angle_alpha   90.00
_cell.angle_beta   90.00
_cell.angle_gamma   90.00
#
_symmetry.space_group_name_H-M   'P 1'
#
loop_
_entity.id
_entity.type
_entity.pdbx_description
1 polymer ?
#
loop_
_entity_poly.entity_id
_entity_poly.type
_entity_poly.pdbx_seq_one_letter_code
_entity_poly.pdbx_strand_id
1 'polypeptide(L)'
;MLKQSATPFAFRFLPFVLLLLVMVSPVFGATYSDADFVGRGYGRFAAYNYELKPEMENLVNYGLDRLIKEHTRVFGRGVRQGFTVRYRIFGQFDDYAAYSLARYKKEVTKNLLGYYSPRTREIVTWRQQQTWLLVPTLLHEGTHAIMDEMFGAMPFWMVEGSADWFGEPAWAEGTTLKKDKQARWVRLNKMREEGKLPTLAKYLPSSDYDAWAKMFDGNVSQGYDLGFSLFDFFMSNPQATKFMAGIVTGRNTEQSDDPSLTFAKYIHAQWPGGLPMFEKGWHSWIKLKAEAKALPIAPVTPAKTAPKR
;
A
#
# COMPACT_ATOMS: atom_id res chain seq x y z
N MET A 1 18.31 9.60 81.87
CA MET A 1 19.73 9.64 82.27
C MET A 1 20.59 9.51 81.03
N LEU A 2 21.48 10.48 80.81
CA LEU A 2 22.44 10.59 79.70
C LEU A 2 23.48 9.46 79.68
N LYS A 3 23.92 9.03 78.49
CA LYS A 3 25.31 9.18 77.97
C LYS A 3 25.51 8.43 76.64
N GLN A 4 25.94 9.17 75.61
CA GLN A 4 27.21 9.06 74.85
C GLN A 4 27.37 7.76 74.02
N SER A 5 27.21 7.79 72.70
CA SER A 5 28.14 8.29 71.65
C SER A 5 29.40 7.44 71.46
N ALA A 6 29.45 6.70 70.34
CA ALA A 6 30.68 6.41 69.60
C ALA A 6 30.33 5.91 68.18
N THR A 7 30.48 6.77 67.18
CA THR A 7 31.01 6.43 65.84
C THR A 7 32.55 6.50 65.91
N PRO A 8 33.36 5.95 64.96
CA PRO A 8 33.05 5.77 63.53
C PRO A 8 33.60 4.48 62.88
N PHE A 9 33.14 4.15 61.67
CA PHE A 9 34.06 3.81 60.56
C PHE A 9 33.31 3.97 59.24
N ALA A 10 33.81 4.89 58.41
CA ALA A 10 33.28 5.20 57.11
C ALA A 10 33.81 4.20 56.08
N PHE A 11 32.91 3.59 55.30
CA PHE A 11 33.22 3.12 53.97
C PHE A 11 32.17 3.69 53.01
N ARG A 12 32.56 4.75 52.30
CA ARG A 12 31.87 5.22 51.11
C ARG A 12 32.09 4.19 50.01
N PHE A 13 31.03 3.51 49.57
CA PHE A 13 31.00 2.85 48.28
C PHE A 13 29.74 3.27 47.53
N LEU A 14 29.95 4.08 46.51
CA LEU A 14 29.18 4.17 45.27
C LEU A 14 30.14 4.75 44.22
N PRO A 15 30.03 4.45 42.92
CA PRO A 15 29.12 3.50 42.25
C PRO A 15 29.84 2.56 41.27
N PHE A 16 29.23 1.44 40.91
CA PHE A 16 29.45 0.82 39.59
C PHE A 16 28.07 0.51 39.01
N VAL A 17 27.40 1.57 38.53
CA VAL A 17 26.35 1.38 37.52
C VAL A 17 27.10 1.06 36.24
N LEU A 18 27.20 -0.23 35.92
CA LEU A 18 27.61 -0.69 34.62
C LEU A 18 26.49 -0.30 33.64
N LEU A 19 26.58 0.93 33.12
CA LEU A 19 25.78 1.34 31.98
C LEU A 19 26.26 0.49 30.81
N LEU A 20 25.54 -0.60 30.52
CA LEU A 20 25.74 -1.34 29.28
C LEU A 20 25.28 -0.43 28.15
N LEU A 21 26.18 0.42 27.68
CA LEU A 21 26.04 1.20 26.47
C LEU A 21 26.03 0.17 25.34
N VAL A 22 24.85 -0.31 24.98
CA VAL A 22 24.66 -0.94 23.67
C VAL A 22 24.95 0.17 22.68
N MET A 23 26.19 0.20 22.19
CA MET A 23 26.58 0.94 21.01
C MET A 23 25.75 0.36 19.85
N VAL A 24 24.53 0.87 19.67
CA VAL A 24 23.92 0.89 18.36
C VAL A 24 24.81 1.84 17.59
N SER A 25 25.87 1.33 16.96
CA SER A 25 26.64 2.10 16.00
C SER A 25 25.61 2.57 14.96
N PRO A 26 25.27 3.86 14.91
CA PRO A 26 24.56 4.32 13.74
C PRO A 26 25.49 4.07 12.56
N VAL A 27 25.01 3.44 11.50
CA VAL A 27 25.68 3.47 10.20
C VAL A 27 25.55 4.89 9.65
N PHE A 28 26.08 5.89 10.36
CA PHE A 28 26.34 7.22 9.86
C PHE A 28 27.58 7.11 8.97
N GLY A 29 27.36 6.74 7.71
CA GLY A 29 28.43 6.60 6.74
C GLY A 29 28.05 5.94 5.42
N ALA A 30 26.89 5.29 5.31
CA ALA A 30 26.43 4.79 4.03
C ALA A 30 26.00 5.97 3.13
N THR A 31 26.82 6.30 2.14
CA THR A 31 26.43 7.20 1.05
C THR A 31 25.50 6.45 0.11
N TYR A 32 24.20 6.69 0.21
CA TYR A 32 23.21 6.15 -0.71
C TYR A 32 23.18 7.02 -1.98
N SER A 33 23.55 6.45 -3.12
CA SER A 33 23.67 7.19 -4.38
C SER A 33 22.55 6.83 -5.36
N ASP A 34 22.29 7.74 -6.29
CA ASP A 34 21.46 7.48 -7.48
C ASP A 34 22.19 6.58 -8.49
N ALA A 35 23.52 6.48 -8.40
CA ALA A 35 24.32 5.58 -9.23
C ALA A 35 24.16 4.10 -8.85
N ASP A 36 23.59 3.80 -7.68
CA ASP A 36 23.50 2.43 -7.14
C ASP A 36 22.40 1.60 -7.83
N PHE A 37 21.57 2.24 -8.66
CA PHE A 37 20.43 1.61 -9.31
C PHE A 37 20.84 0.82 -10.55
N VAL A 38 20.73 -0.50 -10.46
CA VAL A 38 20.99 -1.44 -11.56
C VAL A 38 19.75 -2.29 -11.85
N GLY A 39 19.69 -2.93 -13.01
CA GLY A 39 18.62 -3.86 -13.34
C GLY A 39 18.15 -3.77 -14.79
N ARG A 40 17.27 -4.68 -15.18
CA ARG A 40 16.71 -4.82 -16.52
C ARG A 40 15.21 -4.54 -16.52
N GLY A 41 14.64 -4.35 -17.71
CA GLY A 41 13.21 -4.08 -17.88
C GLY A 41 12.81 -2.71 -17.29
N TYR A 42 11.66 -2.68 -16.60
CA TYR A 42 11.15 -1.49 -15.91
C TYR A 42 11.80 -1.28 -14.52
N GLY A 43 12.17 -2.34 -13.82
CA GLY A 43 12.72 -2.27 -12.47
C GLY A 43 14.19 -1.84 -12.43
N ARG A 44 14.52 -0.93 -11.52
CA ARG A 44 15.90 -0.56 -11.16
C ARG A 44 16.04 -0.68 -9.65
N PHE A 45 17.10 -1.33 -9.18
CA PHE A 45 17.23 -1.76 -7.79
C PHE A 45 18.55 -1.28 -7.21
N ALA A 46 18.48 -0.74 -6.00
CA ALA A 46 19.61 -0.49 -5.11
C ALA A 46 19.36 -1.26 -3.81
N ALA A 47 20.11 -2.35 -3.58
CA ALA A 47 19.92 -3.23 -2.44
C ALA A 47 21.08 -3.09 -1.44
N TYR A 48 20.76 -3.00 -0.15
CA TYR A 48 21.74 -2.80 0.93
C TYR A 48 21.53 -3.87 1.99
N ASN A 49 22.58 -4.62 2.33
CA ASN A 49 22.50 -5.76 3.25
C ASN A 49 21.40 -6.78 2.86
N TYR A 50 21.03 -6.81 1.58
CA TYR A 50 19.98 -7.64 1.01
C TYR A 50 20.45 -8.20 -0.32
N GLU A 51 20.33 -9.52 -0.49
CA GLU A 51 20.62 -10.19 -1.75
C GLU A 51 19.36 -10.21 -2.62
N LEU A 52 19.32 -9.35 -3.65
CA LEU A 52 18.26 -9.41 -4.65
C LEU A 52 18.52 -10.57 -5.61
N LYS A 53 17.76 -11.65 -5.47
CA LYS A 53 17.85 -12.80 -6.36
C LYS A 53 17.37 -12.45 -7.78
N PRO A 54 18.00 -12.97 -8.84
CA PRO A 54 17.57 -12.73 -10.23
C PRO A 54 16.10 -13.11 -10.49
N GLU A 55 15.60 -14.16 -9.84
CA GLU A 55 14.21 -14.60 -9.95
C GLU A 55 13.24 -13.53 -9.44
N MET A 56 13.62 -12.82 -8.37
CA MET A 56 12.81 -11.73 -7.81
C MET A 56 12.81 -10.52 -8.75
N GLU A 57 13.96 -10.15 -9.32
CA GLU A 57 14.03 -9.09 -10.34
C GLU A 57 13.12 -9.39 -11.53
N ASN A 58 13.18 -10.63 -12.04
CA ASN A 58 12.32 -11.06 -13.15
C ASN A 58 10.84 -11.00 -12.79
N LEU A 59 10.49 -11.42 -11.57
CA LEU A 59 9.12 -11.46 -11.08
C LEU A 59 8.53 -10.05 -10.91
N VAL A 60 9.31 -9.12 -10.35
CA VAL A 60 8.92 -7.71 -10.22
C VAL A 60 8.75 -7.08 -11.60
N ASN A 61 9.68 -7.32 -12.53
CA ASN A 61 9.57 -6.81 -13.91
C ASN A 61 8.35 -7.35 -14.65
N TYR A 62 8.06 -8.65 -14.50
CA TYR A 62 6.85 -9.25 -15.05
C TYR A 62 5.58 -8.62 -14.45
N GLY A 63 5.55 -8.41 -13.13
CA GLY A 63 4.47 -7.71 -12.46
C GLY A 63 4.29 -6.28 -12.97
N LEU A 64 5.37 -5.51 -13.08
CA LEU A 64 5.35 -4.14 -13.60
C LEU A 64 4.82 -4.05 -15.03
N ASP A 65 5.26 -4.93 -15.93
CA ASP A 65 4.74 -4.99 -17.30
C ASP A 65 3.22 -5.22 -17.32
N ARG A 66 2.72 -6.12 -16.47
CA ARG A 66 1.28 -6.35 -16.33
C ARG A 66 0.55 -5.15 -15.74
N LEU A 67 1.10 -4.52 -14.69
CA LEU A 67 0.53 -3.32 -14.10
C LEU A 67 0.40 -2.22 -15.16
N ILE A 68 1.45 -1.96 -15.95
CA ILE A 68 1.42 -0.96 -17.02
C ILE A 68 0.33 -1.29 -18.05
N LYS A 69 0.23 -2.55 -18.49
CA LYS A 69 -0.81 -2.98 -19.44
C LYS A 69 -2.22 -2.80 -18.89
N GLU A 70 -2.46 -3.19 -17.63
CA GLU A 70 -3.78 -3.04 -17.01
C GLU A 70 -4.15 -1.58 -16.77
N HIS A 71 -3.22 -0.75 -16.30
CA HIS A 71 -3.45 0.69 -16.16
C HIS A 71 -3.73 1.35 -17.52
N THR A 72 -2.96 0.99 -18.55
CA THR A 72 -3.20 1.48 -19.92
C THR A 72 -4.57 1.05 -20.44
N ARG A 73 -4.98 -0.19 -20.18
CA ARG A 73 -6.30 -0.71 -20.57
C ARG A 73 -7.43 0.03 -19.87
N VAL A 74 -7.29 0.32 -18.57
CA VAL A 74 -8.34 0.96 -17.76
C VAL A 74 -8.43 2.46 -18.03
N PHE A 75 -7.30 3.15 -18.09
CA PHE A 75 -7.25 4.61 -18.15
C PHE A 75 -6.94 5.17 -19.54
N GLY A 76 -6.56 4.33 -20.51
CA GLY A 76 -6.29 4.75 -21.89
C GLY A 76 -4.99 5.55 -22.08
N ARG A 77 -4.12 5.62 -21.05
CA ARG A 77 -2.83 6.30 -21.10
C ARG A 77 -1.70 5.33 -20.75
N GLY A 78 -0.61 5.38 -21.50
CA GLY A 78 0.60 4.61 -21.25
C GLY A 78 1.67 5.41 -20.51
N VAL A 79 2.70 4.72 -20.02
CA VAL A 79 3.92 5.36 -19.50
C VAL A 79 4.80 5.85 -20.66
N ARG A 80 5.66 6.85 -20.42
CA ARG A 80 6.60 7.33 -21.44
C ARG A 80 7.69 6.31 -21.76
N GLN A 81 8.30 6.46 -22.94
CA GLN A 81 9.48 5.67 -23.31
C GLN A 81 10.62 5.87 -22.30
N GLY A 82 11.24 4.78 -21.87
CA GLY A 82 12.32 4.81 -20.88
C GLY A 82 11.84 4.96 -19.43
N PHE A 83 10.52 4.91 -19.17
CA PHE A 83 10.01 4.82 -17.80
C PHE A 83 10.64 3.65 -17.05
N THR A 84 11.04 3.91 -15.81
CA THR A 84 11.58 2.91 -14.89
C THR A 84 11.04 3.14 -13.49
N VAL A 85 10.97 2.07 -12.71
CA VAL A 85 10.59 2.09 -11.30
C VAL A 85 11.82 1.79 -10.46
N ARG A 86 12.21 2.77 -9.63
CA ARG A 86 13.39 2.68 -8.76
C ARG A 86 13.02 2.13 -7.39
N TYR A 87 13.63 1.02 -7.00
CA TYR A 87 13.46 0.35 -5.72
C TYR A 87 14.74 0.41 -4.90
N ARG A 88 14.63 0.94 -3.68
CA ARG A 88 15.66 0.84 -2.65
C ARG A 88 15.22 -0.16 -1.60
N ILE A 89 16.00 -1.23 -1.45
CA ILE A 89 15.66 -2.36 -0.59
C ILE A 89 16.74 -2.52 0.50
N PHE A 90 16.34 -2.40 1.75
CA PHE A 90 17.21 -2.60 2.91
C PHE A 90 17.04 -4.00 3.49
N GLY A 91 18.13 -4.65 3.88
CA GLY A 91 18.09 -5.96 4.54
C GLY A 91 17.55 -5.92 5.95
N GLN A 92 17.62 -4.75 6.59
CA GLN A 92 17.23 -4.53 7.98
C GLN A 92 16.27 -3.34 8.10
N PHE A 93 15.37 -3.42 9.08
CA PHE A 93 14.42 -2.34 9.36
C PHE A 93 15.12 -1.05 9.80
N ASP A 94 16.19 -1.16 10.59
CA ASP A 94 16.87 0.00 11.15
C ASP A 94 17.56 0.85 10.06
N ASP A 95 18.14 0.21 9.04
CA ASP A 95 18.70 0.89 7.86
C ASP A 95 17.60 1.62 7.06
N TYR A 96 16.46 0.98 6.88
CA TYR A 96 15.27 1.59 6.25
C TYR A 96 14.78 2.80 7.03
N ALA A 97 14.62 2.66 8.35
CA ALA A 97 14.16 3.76 9.20
C ALA A 97 15.15 4.93 9.22
N ALA A 98 16.45 4.65 9.32
CA ALA A 98 17.49 5.67 9.28
C ALA A 98 17.49 6.41 7.94
N TYR A 99 17.42 5.70 6.82
CA TYR A 99 17.36 6.31 5.49
C TYR A 99 16.09 7.15 5.30
N SER A 100 14.92 6.61 5.66
CA SER A 100 13.64 7.32 5.56
C SER A 100 13.63 8.61 6.37
N LEU A 101 14.15 8.58 7.60
CA LEU A 101 14.27 9.77 8.42
C LEU A 101 15.29 10.77 7.84
N ALA A 102 16.48 10.32 7.45
CA ALA A 102 17.53 11.20 6.95
C ALA A 102 17.12 11.90 5.64
N ARG A 103 16.66 11.11 4.66
CA ARG A 103 16.38 11.55 3.28
C ARG A 103 15.03 12.22 3.11
N TYR A 104 14.00 11.73 3.81
CA TYR A 104 12.61 12.12 3.61
C TYR A 104 11.96 12.76 4.83
N LYS A 105 12.65 12.82 5.97
CA LYS A 105 12.07 13.25 7.26
C LYS A 105 10.83 12.44 7.63
N LYS A 106 10.80 11.16 7.23
CA LYS A 106 9.68 10.24 7.43
C LYS A 106 10.02 9.25 8.53
N GLU A 107 9.29 9.31 9.63
CA GLU A 107 9.31 8.25 10.64
C GLU A 107 8.52 7.06 10.11
N VAL A 108 9.09 5.86 10.27
CA VAL A 108 8.51 4.62 9.78
C VAL A 108 8.45 3.60 10.90
N THR A 109 7.46 2.72 10.83
CA THR A 109 7.32 1.59 11.76
C THR A 109 7.40 0.28 10.96
N LYS A 110 7.55 -0.85 11.65
CA LYS A 110 7.58 -2.17 10.99
C LYS A 110 6.28 -2.52 10.26
N ASN A 111 5.19 -1.80 10.52
CA ASN A 111 3.92 -1.95 9.82
C ASN A 111 3.89 -1.19 8.48
N LEU A 112 4.78 -0.21 8.28
CA LEU A 112 4.96 0.45 6.98
C LEU A 112 6.01 -0.31 6.18
N LEU A 113 5.54 -1.28 5.39
CA LEU A 113 6.40 -2.23 4.66
C LEU A 113 7.19 -1.58 3.53
N GLY A 114 6.69 -0.48 2.97
CA GLY A 114 7.36 0.34 1.97
C GLY A 114 6.59 1.64 1.75
N TYR A 115 7.16 2.53 0.94
CA TYR A 115 6.45 3.68 0.40
C TYR A 115 7.11 4.17 -0.90
N TYR A 116 6.30 4.73 -1.78
CA TYR A 116 6.71 5.52 -2.92
C TYR A 116 6.87 7.01 -2.54
N SER A 117 7.95 7.63 -3.00
CA SER A 117 8.18 9.08 -2.88
C SER A 117 8.06 9.74 -4.26
N PRO A 118 6.99 10.51 -4.53
CA PRO A 118 6.83 11.24 -5.80
C PRO A 118 7.97 12.25 -6.06
N ARG A 119 8.50 12.86 -4.99
CA ARG A 119 9.58 13.88 -5.10
C ARG A 119 10.86 13.32 -5.73
N THR A 120 11.20 12.08 -5.40
CA THR A 120 12.45 11.43 -5.83
C THR A 120 12.20 10.28 -6.80
N ARG A 121 10.93 9.96 -7.04
CA ARG A 121 10.46 8.83 -7.86
C ARG A 121 11.14 7.52 -7.46
N GLU A 122 11.20 7.30 -6.15
CA GLU A 122 11.86 6.15 -5.53
C GLU A 122 10.87 5.45 -4.60
N ILE A 123 10.88 4.11 -4.67
CA ILE A 123 10.23 3.23 -3.72
C ILE A 123 11.26 2.79 -2.70
N VAL A 124 10.94 2.94 -1.43
CA VAL A 124 11.81 2.57 -0.33
C VAL A 124 11.15 1.47 0.50
N THR A 125 11.85 0.37 0.72
CA THR A 125 11.33 -0.78 1.47
C THR A 125 12.47 -1.52 2.18
N TRP A 126 12.13 -2.52 2.98
CA TRP A 126 13.06 -3.38 3.69
C TRP A 126 12.66 -4.84 3.55
N ARG A 127 13.55 -5.77 3.91
CA ARG A 127 13.26 -7.21 3.93
C ARG A 127 12.20 -7.52 4.99
N GLN A 128 10.99 -7.86 4.57
CA GLN A 128 9.93 -8.29 5.49
C GLN A 128 10.24 -9.66 6.12
N GLN A 129 9.70 -9.88 7.32
CA GLN A 129 9.85 -11.16 8.04
C GLN A 129 9.27 -12.33 7.23
N GLN A 130 8.08 -12.14 6.69
CA GLN A 130 7.49 -13.06 5.73
C GLN A 130 8.00 -12.69 4.33
N THR A 131 8.91 -13.50 3.80
CA THR A 131 9.57 -13.24 2.51
C THR A 131 8.62 -13.16 1.33
N TRP A 132 7.44 -13.78 1.42
CA TRP A 132 6.41 -13.73 0.38
C TRP A 132 5.72 -12.36 0.27
N LEU A 133 5.84 -11.48 1.27
CA LEU A 133 5.24 -10.14 1.25
C LEU A 133 5.98 -9.14 0.39
N LEU A 134 7.30 -9.32 0.19
CA LEU A 134 8.13 -8.30 -0.46
C LEU A 134 7.66 -8.00 -1.88
N VAL A 135 7.40 -9.03 -2.70
CA VAL A 135 6.98 -8.82 -4.09
C VAL A 135 5.62 -8.11 -4.19
N PRO A 136 4.56 -8.54 -3.47
CA PRO A 136 3.33 -7.75 -3.37
C PRO A 136 3.57 -6.30 -2.94
N THR A 137 4.39 -6.04 -1.93
CA THR A 137 4.73 -4.67 -1.51
C THR A 137 5.40 -3.89 -2.64
N LEU A 138 6.38 -4.47 -3.33
CA LEU A 138 7.04 -3.81 -4.47
C LEU A 138 6.05 -3.46 -5.59
N LEU A 139 5.07 -4.33 -5.86
CA LEU A 139 4.06 -4.11 -6.91
C LEU A 139 2.96 -3.12 -6.49
N HIS A 140 2.59 -3.09 -5.20
CA HIS A 140 1.72 -2.05 -4.62
C HIS A 140 2.36 -0.68 -4.83
N GLU A 141 3.60 -0.50 -4.37
CA GLU A 141 4.33 0.76 -4.52
C GLU A 141 4.64 1.06 -6.00
N GLY A 142 4.86 0.02 -6.81
CA GLY A 142 5.02 0.13 -8.26
C GLY A 142 3.78 0.71 -8.95
N THR A 143 2.59 0.42 -8.41
CA THR A 143 1.33 1.04 -8.88
C THR A 143 1.33 2.53 -8.64
N HIS A 144 1.79 3.00 -7.47
CA HIS A 144 1.92 4.43 -7.21
C HIS A 144 2.89 5.11 -8.20
N ALA A 145 4.04 4.50 -8.48
CA ALA A 145 5.01 5.03 -9.43
C ALA A 145 4.46 5.11 -10.87
N ILE A 146 3.70 4.10 -11.29
CA ILE A 146 3.05 4.07 -12.61
C ILE A 146 1.97 5.16 -12.71
N MET A 147 1.15 5.32 -11.67
CA MET A 147 0.10 6.34 -11.64
C MET A 147 0.68 7.76 -11.62
N ASP A 148 1.74 8.00 -10.84
CA ASP A 148 2.45 9.29 -10.82
C ASP A 148 3.00 9.63 -12.21
N GLU A 149 3.59 8.67 -12.91
CA GLU A 149 4.11 8.89 -14.27
C GLU A 149 2.98 9.17 -15.27
N MET A 150 1.85 8.48 -15.19
CA MET A 150 0.75 8.66 -16.14
C MET A 150 -0.07 9.93 -15.88
N PHE A 151 -0.30 10.30 -14.62
CA PHE A 151 -1.32 11.29 -14.25
C PHE A 151 -0.83 12.34 -13.25
N GLY A 152 0.30 12.13 -12.57
CA GLY A 152 0.72 12.95 -11.46
C GLY A 152 -0.24 12.81 -10.27
N ALA A 153 -0.73 13.95 -9.76
CA ALA A 153 -1.63 13.98 -8.61
C ALA A 153 -2.99 13.35 -8.92
N MET A 154 -3.44 12.45 -8.05
CA MET A 154 -4.65 11.64 -8.24
C MET A 154 -5.42 11.53 -6.92
N PRO A 155 -6.73 11.21 -6.95
CA PRO A 155 -7.51 11.00 -5.74
C PRO A 155 -6.84 9.96 -4.83
N PHE A 156 -6.62 10.34 -3.56
CA PHE A 156 -5.83 9.54 -2.62
C PHE A 156 -6.39 8.12 -2.45
N TRP A 157 -7.70 8.00 -2.22
CA TRP A 157 -8.38 6.71 -2.09
C TRP A 157 -8.19 5.79 -3.30
N MET A 158 -8.06 6.38 -4.49
CA MET A 158 -7.99 5.65 -5.74
C MET A 158 -6.56 5.17 -6.01
N VAL A 159 -5.56 5.96 -5.61
CA VAL A 159 -4.15 5.57 -5.66
C VAL A 159 -3.90 4.35 -4.76
N GLU A 160 -4.44 4.36 -3.55
CA GLU A 160 -4.35 3.20 -2.63
C GLU A 160 -5.24 2.04 -3.08
N GLY A 161 -6.49 2.33 -3.46
CA GLY A 161 -7.44 1.30 -3.86
C GLY A 161 -7.05 0.55 -5.13
N SER A 162 -6.45 1.24 -6.11
CA SER A 162 -5.92 0.61 -7.32
C SER A 162 -4.65 -0.20 -7.02
N ALA A 163 -3.80 0.25 -6.09
CA ALA A 163 -2.61 -0.46 -5.69
C ALA A 163 -2.94 -1.77 -4.97
N ASP A 164 -3.94 -1.77 -4.07
CA ASP A 164 -4.48 -2.99 -3.47
C ASP A 164 -5.14 -3.92 -4.50
N TRP A 165 -5.80 -3.35 -5.52
CA TRP A 165 -6.52 -4.15 -6.52
C TRP A 165 -5.60 -4.77 -7.58
N PHE A 166 -4.68 -3.98 -8.15
CA PHE A 166 -3.75 -4.41 -9.19
C PHE A 166 -2.45 -5.03 -8.64
N GLY A 167 -1.93 -4.48 -7.54
CA GLY A 167 -0.64 -4.83 -6.94
C GLY A 167 -0.62 -6.20 -6.25
N GLU A 168 -1.78 -6.85 -6.13
CA GLU A 168 -1.92 -8.24 -5.69
C GLU A 168 -2.14 -9.18 -6.90
N PRO A 169 -1.08 -9.53 -7.66
CA PRO A 169 -1.26 -10.29 -8.89
C PRO A 169 -1.77 -11.71 -8.62
N ALA A 170 -2.71 -12.17 -9.45
CA ALA A 170 -3.32 -13.49 -9.38
C ALA A 170 -2.33 -14.68 -9.39
N TRP A 171 -1.12 -14.49 -9.93
CA TRP A 171 -0.07 -15.52 -9.91
C TRP A 171 0.72 -15.54 -8.59
N ALA A 172 0.72 -14.44 -7.83
CA ALA A 172 1.20 -14.40 -6.45
C ALA A 172 0.09 -14.77 -5.45
N GLU A 173 -1.18 -14.87 -5.90
CA GLU A 173 -2.32 -15.28 -5.08
C GLU A 173 -2.20 -16.73 -4.60
N GLY A 174 -1.44 -16.92 -3.54
CA GLY A 174 -1.57 -18.06 -2.65
C GLY A 174 -2.93 -18.04 -1.93
N THR A 175 -3.21 -19.12 -1.18
CA THR A 175 -4.43 -19.24 -0.36
C THR A 175 -4.60 -18.08 0.63
N THR A 176 -3.51 -17.47 1.10
CA THR A 176 -3.52 -16.35 2.03
C THR A 176 -4.11 -15.07 1.42
N LEU A 177 -3.68 -14.65 0.22
CA LEU A 177 -4.20 -13.44 -0.43
C LEU A 177 -5.67 -13.57 -0.81
N LYS A 178 -6.10 -14.77 -1.25
CA LYS A 178 -7.52 -15.04 -1.52
C LYS A 178 -8.38 -14.93 -0.25
N LYS A 179 -7.87 -15.46 0.88
CA LYS A 179 -8.52 -15.34 2.19
C LYS A 179 -8.56 -13.89 2.66
N ASP A 180 -7.51 -13.10 2.42
CA ASP A 180 -7.50 -11.69 2.79
C ASP A 180 -8.56 -10.91 1.99
N LYS A 181 -8.56 -11.00 0.66
CA LYS A 181 -9.61 -10.38 -0.18
C LYS A 181 -11.02 -10.78 0.24
N GLN A 182 -11.23 -12.01 0.72
CA GLN A 182 -12.52 -12.45 1.26
C GLN A 182 -12.82 -11.78 2.61
N ALA A 183 -11.85 -11.75 3.52
CA ALA A 183 -11.97 -11.10 4.82
C ALA A 183 -12.28 -9.60 4.68
N ARG A 184 -11.68 -8.90 3.70
CA ARG A 184 -12.00 -7.50 3.36
C ARG A 184 -13.51 -7.31 3.11
N TRP A 185 -14.12 -8.13 2.24
CA TRP A 185 -15.55 -8.04 1.94
C TRP A 185 -16.45 -8.37 3.15
N VAL A 186 -16.07 -9.36 3.96
CA VAL A 186 -16.81 -9.70 5.19
C VAL A 186 -16.77 -8.53 6.19
N ARG A 187 -15.60 -7.90 6.38
CA ARG A 187 -15.46 -6.70 7.24
C ARG A 187 -16.30 -5.54 6.73
N LEU A 188 -16.23 -5.23 5.43
CA LEU A 188 -17.01 -4.16 4.82
C LEU A 188 -18.52 -4.40 4.94
N ASN A 189 -18.99 -5.63 4.72
CA ASN A 189 -20.41 -5.94 4.88
C ASN A 189 -20.86 -5.81 6.34
N LYS A 190 -20.03 -6.23 7.30
CA LYS A 190 -20.29 -6.00 8.73
C LYS A 190 -20.37 -4.51 9.05
N MET A 191 -19.43 -3.69 8.57
CA MET A 191 -19.49 -2.23 8.74
C MET A 191 -20.76 -1.63 8.12
N ARG A 192 -21.18 -2.13 6.96
CA ARG A 192 -22.43 -1.71 6.30
C ARG A 192 -23.65 -2.02 7.15
N GLU A 193 -23.74 -3.22 7.71
CA GLU A 193 -24.87 -3.67 8.54
C GLU A 193 -24.95 -2.93 9.87
N GLU A 194 -23.79 -2.59 10.46
CA GLU A 194 -23.69 -1.84 11.70
C GLU A 194 -23.82 -0.31 11.51
N GLY A 195 -24.00 0.17 10.26
CA GLY A 195 -24.06 1.61 9.97
C GLY A 195 -22.75 2.35 10.22
N LYS A 196 -21.61 1.64 10.19
CA LYS A 196 -20.26 2.16 10.46
C LYS A 196 -19.46 2.53 9.21
N LEU A 197 -20.02 2.34 8.01
CA LEU A 197 -19.41 2.88 6.81
C LEU A 197 -19.54 4.42 6.83
N PRO A 198 -18.45 5.18 6.60
CA PRO A 198 -18.55 6.61 6.39
C PRO A 198 -19.32 6.88 5.10
N THR A 199 -19.98 8.04 5.03
CA THR A 199 -20.55 8.50 3.76
C THR A 199 -19.44 8.76 2.75
N LEU A 200 -19.71 8.52 1.47
CA LEU A 200 -18.76 8.79 0.39
C LEU A 200 -18.48 10.29 0.22
N ALA A 201 -19.41 11.15 0.67
CA ALA A 201 -19.17 12.59 0.79
C ALA A 201 -18.04 12.93 1.78
N LYS A 202 -17.80 12.08 2.79
CA LYS A 202 -16.69 12.21 3.74
C LYS A 202 -15.45 11.47 3.27
N TYR A 203 -15.62 10.27 2.70
CA TYR A 203 -14.51 9.40 2.34
C TYR A 203 -13.77 9.86 1.07
N LEU A 204 -14.48 10.15 -0.03
CA LEU A 204 -13.85 10.47 -1.31
C LEU A 204 -12.96 11.72 -1.28
N PRO A 205 -13.31 12.81 -0.56
CA PRO A 205 -12.44 13.99 -0.45
C PRO A 205 -11.24 13.82 0.48
N SER A 206 -11.08 12.68 1.16
CA SER A 206 -9.89 12.46 2.01
C SER A 206 -8.60 12.47 1.18
N SER A 207 -7.54 13.03 1.76
CA SER A 207 -6.28 13.33 1.07
C SER A 207 -5.06 12.65 1.66
N ASP A 208 -5.17 12.05 2.85
CA ASP A 208 -4.05 11.46 3.58
C ASP A 208 -4.51 10.41 4.61
N TYR A 209 -3.52 9.71 5.19
CA TYR A 209 -3.74 8.70 6.22
C TYR A 209 -4.23 9.27 7.55
N ASP A 210 -3.96 10.54 7.87
CA ASP A 210 -4.44 11.16 9.11
C ASP A 210 -5.96 11.38 9.05
N ALA A 211 -6.48 11.75 7.88
CA ALA A 211 -7.90 11.82 7.61
C ALA A 211 -8.55 10.44 7.78
N TRP A 212 -7.91 9.37 7.29
CA TRP A 212 -8.39 7.99 7.51
C TRP A 212 -8.31 7.58 8.98
N ALA A 213 -7.20 7.84 9.66
CA ALA A 213 -7.05 7.54 11.09
C ALA A 213 -8.15 8.22 11.92
N LYS A 214 -8.44 9.50 11.66
CA LYS A 214 -9.55 10.22 12.32
C LYS A 214 -10.93 9.67 11.92
N MET A 215 -11.08 9.15 10.70
CA MET A 215 -12.35 8.61 10.21
C MET A 215 -12.68 7.23 10.80
N PHE A 216 -11.65 6.45 11.14
CA PHE A 216 -11.75 5.05 11.54
C PHE A 216 -11.13 4.76 12.91
N ASP A 217 -11.11 5.73 13.81
CA ASP A 217 -10.62 5.58 15.18
C ASP A 217 -9.21 4.95 15.28
N GLY A 218 -8.31 5.41 14.41
CA GLY A 218 -6.93 4.93 14.28
C GLY A 218 -6.76 3.71 13.37
N ASN A 219 -7.85 3.09 12.91
CA ASN A 219 -7.79 1.90 12.06
C ASN A 219 -7.71 2.26 10.56
N VAL A 220 -6.53 2.70 10.13
CA VAL A 220 -6.26 3.10 8.74
C VAL A 220 -6.55 1.98 7.73
N SER A 221 -6.45 0.70 8.12
CA SER A 221 -6.73 -0.43 7.22
C SER A 221 -8.16 -0.45 6.70
N GLN A 222 -9.11 0.16 7.42
CA GLN A 222 -10.48 0.31 6.93
C GLN A 222 -10.56 1.29 5.76
N GLY A 223 -9.70 2.32 5.71
CA GLY A 223 -9.58 3.19 4.55
C GLY A 223 -9.14 2.41 3.31
N TYR A 224 -8.12 1.57 3.45
CA TYR A 224 -7.70 0.66 2.38
C TYR A 224 -8.82 -0.28 1.91
N ASP A 225 -9.56 -0.91 2.84
CA ASP A 225 -10.70 -1.77 2.52
C ASP A 225 -11.75 -1.01 1.68
N LEU A 226 -12.07 0.24 2.04
CA LEU A 226 -13.00 1.08 1.28
C LEU A 226 -12.44 1.41 -0.11
N GLY A 227 -11.18 1.86 -0.20
CA GLY A 227 -10.52 2.20 -1.46
C GLY A 227 -10.52 1.03 -2.44
N PHE A 228 -10.10 -0.15 -1.97
CA PHE A 228 -10.15 -1.40 -2.73
C PHE A 228 -11.57 -1.70 -3.23
N SER A 229 -12.58 -1.58 -2.36
CA SER A 229 -13.95 -1.92 -2.71
C SER A 229 -14.59 -0.98 -3.73
N LEU A 230 -14.27 0.32 -3.66
CA LEU A 230 -14.71 1.32 -4.62
C LEU A 230 -14.03 1.10 -5.97
N PHE A 231 -12.73 0.78 -5.97
CA PHE A 231 -12.02 0.47 -7.19
C PHE A 231 -12.61 -0.80 -7.86
N ASP A 232 -12.85 -1.86 -7.07
CA ASP A 232 -13.51 -3.08 -7.55
C ASP A 232 -14.92 -2.81 -8.09
N PHE A 233 -15.68 -1.90 -7.47
CA PHE A 233 -16.99 -1.46 -8.00
C PHE A 233 -16.87 -0.84 -9.39
N PHE A 234 -15.89 0.05 -9.61
CA PHE A 234 -15.67 0.62 -10.93
C PHE A 234 -15.19 -0.42 -11.96
N MET A 235 -14.40 -1.41 -11.51
CA MET A 235 -13.95 -2.51 -12.37
C MET A 235 -15.04 -3.55 -12.67
N SER A 236 -16.16 -3.51 -11.95
CA SER A 236 -17.24 -4.51 -12.07
C SER A 236 -17.88 -4.57 -13.46
N ASN A 237 -17.88 -3.47 -14.20
CA ASN A 237 -18.45 -3.41 -15.53
C ASN A 237 -17.83 -2.29 -16.40
N PRO A 238 -17.90 -2.41 -17.74
CA PRO A 238 -17.26 -1.47 -18.65
C PRO A 238 -17.75 -0.03 -18.54
N GLN A 239 -19.02 0.21 -18.19
CA GLN A 239 -19.57 1.57 -18.09
C GLN A 239 -19.02 2.29 -16.86
N ALA A 240 -18.99 1.63 -15.70
CA ALA A 240 -18.40 2.18 -14.49
C ALA A 240 -16.88 2.40 -14.65
N THR A 241 -16.18 1.47 -15.32
CA THR A 241 -14.75 1.63 -15.64
C THR A 241 -14.53 2.87 -16.51
N LYS A 242 -15.30 3.01 -17.59
CA LYS A 242 -15.21 4.15 -18.50
C LYS A 242 -15.56 5.47 -17.80
N PHE A 243 -16.56 5.45 -16.90
CA PHE A 243 -16.92 6.61 -16.10
C PHE A 243 -15.74 7.07 -15.24
N MET A 244 -15.15 6.18 -14.43
CA MET A 244 -13.99 6.49 -13.59
C MET A 244 -12.80 6.98 -14.42
N ALA A 245 -12.46 6.29 -15.51
CA ALA A 245 -11.38 6.67 -16.40
C ALA A 245 -11.58 8.08 -16.98
N GLY A 246 -12.82 8.44 -17.34
CA GLY A 246 -13.18 9.76 -17.83
C GLY A 246 -12.98 10.89 -16.81
N ILE A 247 -13.16 10.62 -15.51
CA ILE A 247 -12.88 11.60 -14.45
C ILE A 247 -11.38 11.84 -14.36
N VAL A 248 -10.63 10.75 -14.25
CA VAL A 248 -9.18 10.74 -14.04
C VAL A 248 -8.43 11.42 -15.17
N THR A 249 -8.83 11.12 -16.40
CA THR A 249 -8.24 11.69 -17.63
C THR A 249 -8.85 13.02 -18.04
N GLY A 250 -9.87 13.48 -17.31
CA GLY A 250 -10.53 14.74 -17.57
C GLY A 250 -9.69 15.90 -17.07
N ARG A 251 -9.64 16.99 -17.85
CA ARG A 251 -8.85 18.20 -17.53
C ARG A 251 -9.11 18.74 -16.12
N ASN A 252 -10.35 18.64 -15.65
CA ASN A 252 -10.73 19.12 -14.32
C ASN A 252 -9.93 18.44 -13.20
N THR A 253 -9.67 17.13 -13.32
CA THR A 253 -8.90 16.37 -12.32
C THR A 253 -7.41 16.61 -12.50
N GLU A 254 -6.91 16.60 -13.75
CA GLU A 254 -5.49 16.82 -14.05
C GLU A 254 -4.97 18.20 -13.60
N GLN A 255 -5.84 19.21 -13.61
CA GLN A 255 -5.52 20.58 -13.22
C GLN A 255 -5.98 20.92 -11.80
N SER A 256 -6.51 19.94 -11.06
CA SER A 256 -7.03 20.17 -9.72
C SER A 256 -5.91 20.25 -8.69
N ASP A 257 -5.94 21.29 -7.85
CA ASP A 257 -5.14 21.33 -6.62
C ASP A 257 -5.62 20.31 -5.57
N ASP A 258 -6.85 19.80 -5.73
CA ASP A 258 -7.44 18.74 -4.89
C ASP A 258 -8.17 17.70 -5.78
N PRO A 259 -7.46 16.69 -6.29
CA PRO A 259 -8.07 15.65 -7.13
C PRO A 259 -9.17 14.86 -6.41
N SER A 260 -9.03 14.62 -5.10
CA SER A 260 -9.99 13.87 -4.29
C SER A 260 -11.35 14.57 -4.22
N LEU A 261 -11.36 15.88 -3.91
CA LEU A 261 -12.58 16.67 -3.89
C LEU A 261 -13.19 16.84 -5.29
N THR A 262 -12.37 17.07 -6.31
CA THR A 262 -12.83 17.19 -7.69
C THR A 262 -13.51 15.90 -8.17
N PHE A 263 -12.94 14.75 -7.81
CA PHE A 263 -13.55 13.45 -8.11
C PHE A 263 -14.92 13.29 -7.43
N ALA A 264 -15.04 13.64 -6.15
CA ALA A 264 -16.30 13.57 -5.42
C ALA A 264 -17.39 14.49 -6.03
N LYS A 265 -17.02 15.73 -6.41
CA LYS A 265 -17.91 16.68 -7.10
C LYS A 265 -18.36 16.13 -8.45
N TYR A 266 -17.46 15.49 -9.19
CA TYR A 266 -17.78 14.91 -10.49
C TYR A 266 -18.80 13.78 -10.36
N ILE A 267 -18.63 12.85 -9.40
CA ILE A 267 -19.65 11.81 -9.13
C ILE A 267 -20.99 12.47 -8.81
N HIS A 268 -21.00 13.47 -7.93
CA HIS A 268 -22.24 14.13 -7.55
C HIS A 268 -22.99 14.73 -8.75
N ALA A 269 -22.26 15.34 -9.69
CA ALA A 269 -22.84 15.99 -10.85
C ALA A 269 -23.20 15.02 -12.00
N GLN A 270 -22.41 13.96 -12.21
CA GLN A 270 -22.46 13.17 -13.45
C GLN A 270 -22.97 11.74 -13.26
N TRP A 271 -22.95 11.20 -12.04
CA TRP A 271 -23.55 9.89 -11.77
C TRP A 271 -25.08 10.02 -11.75
N PRO A 272 -25.86 9.14 -12.40
CA PRO A 272 -27.31 9.18 -12.32
C PRO A 272 -27.82 9.10 -10.86
N GLY A 273 -28.53 10.13 -10.41
CA GLY A 273 -28.96 10.26 -9.01
C GLY A 273 -27.87 10.75 -8.04
N GLY A 274 -26.73 11.18 -8.58
CA GLY A 274 -25.62 11.79 -7.87
C GLY A 274 -24.91 10.85 -6.88
N LEU A 275 -24.13 11.47 -6.00
CA LEU A 275 -23.34 10.78 -4.98
C LEU A 275 -24.18 9.87 -4.05
N PRO A 276 -25.40 10.26 -3.61
CA PRO A 276 -26.24 9.37 -2.79
C PRO A 276 -26.65 8.09 -3.51
N MET A 277 -26.96 8.15 -4.82
CA MET A 277 -27.30 6.95 -5.59
C MET A 277 -26.07 6.08 -5.84
N PHE A 278 -24.91 6.70 -6.10
CA PHE A 278 -23.64 5.99 -6.21
C PHE A 278 -23.32 5.22 -4.92
N GLU A 279 -23.46 5.85 -3.75
CA GLU A 279 -23.24 5.22 -2.44
C GLU A 279 -24.15 4.01 -2.21
N LYS A 280 -25.45 4.12 -2.55
CA LYS A 280 -26.39 3.00 -2.48
C LYS A 280 -25.98 1.84 -3.39
N GLY A 281 -25.52 2.14 -4.61
CA GLY A 281 -25.00 1.16 -5.55
C GLY A 281 -23.78 0.42 -5.01
N TRP A 282 -22.82 1.17 -4.46
CA TRP A 282 -21.63 0.62 -3.81
C TRP A 282 -21.96 -0.23 -2.58
N HIS A 283 -22.88 0.20 -1.71
CA HIS A 283 -23.33 -0.63 -0.58
C HIS A 283 -23.96 -1.95 -1.04
N SER A 284 -24.73 -1.92 -2.12
CA SER A 284 -25.31 -3.13 -2.72
C SER A 284 -24.23 -4.06 -3.27
N TRP A 285 -23.18 -3.50 -3.87
CA TRP A 285 -22.01 -4.25 -4.34
C TRP A 285 -21.25 -4.93 -3.20
N ILE A 286 -21.00 -4.24 -2.08
CA ILE A 286 -20.37 -4.83 -0.89
C ILE A 286 -21.13 -6.08 -0.43
N LYS A 287 -22.46 -5.97 -0.33
CA LYS A 287 -23.33 -7.08 0.07
C LYS A 287 -23.18 -8.26 -0.91
N LEU A 288 -23.32 -8.01 -2.21
CA LEU A 288 -23.18 -9.05 -3.25
C LEU A 288 -21.83 -9.75 -3.19
N LYS A 289 -20.73 -9.00 -2.98
CA LYS A 289 -19.37 -9.55 -2.93
C LYS A 289 -19.12 -10.37 -1.67
N ALA A 290 -19.71 -9.97 -0.54
CA ALA A 290 -19.65 -10.76 0.70
C ALA A 290 -20.44 -12.08 0.55
N GLU A 291 -21.63 -12.04 -0.06
CA GLU A 291 -22.49 -13.22 -0.28
C GLU A 291 -21.90 -14.21 -1.30
N ALA A 292 -21.42 -13.72 -2.44
CA ALA A 292 -20.82 -14.56 -3.49
C ALA A 292 -19.59 -15.33 -2.99
N LYS A 293 -18.90 -14.81 -1.98
CA LYS A 293 -17.73 -15.44 -1.34
C LYS A 293 -18.08 -16.25 -0.07
N ALA A 294 -19.35 -16.28 0.34
CA ALA A 294 -19.84 -17.15 1.42
C ALA A 294 -20.22 -18.56 0.92
N LEU A 295 -20.25 -18.79 -0.40
CA LEU A 295 -20.42 -20.12 -0.97
C LEU A 295 -19.14 -20.96 -0.74
N PRO A 296 -19.24 -22.20 -0.23
CA PRO A 296 -18.08 -23.07 -0.09
C PRO A 296 -17.46 -23.28 -1.47
N ILE A 297 -16.13 -23.09 -1.55
CA ILE A 297 -15.37 -23.47 -2.73
C ILE A 297 -15.63 -24.96 -2.93
N ALA A 298 -16.38 -25.32 -3.98
CA ALA A 298 -16.61 -26.71 -4.33
C ALA A 298 -15.23 -27.39 -4.42
N PRO A 299 -15.03 -28.55 -3.77
CA PRO A 299 -13.75 -29.24 -3.86
C PRO A 299 -13.44 -29.47 -5.33
N VAL A 300 -12.24 -29.04 -5.75
CA VAL A 300 -11.75 -29.29 -7.09
C VAL A 300 -11.67 -30.80 -7.25
N THR A 301 -12.62 -31.38 -7.98
CA THR A 301 -12.56 -32.78 -8.37
C THR A 301 -11.27 -32.96 -9.19
N PRO A 302 -10.35 -33.85 -8.78
CA PRO A 302 -9.15 -34.11 -9.55
C PRO A 302 -9.55 -34.49 -10.98
N ALA A 303 -8.94 -33.85 -11.97
CA ALA A 303 -9.12 -34.19 -13.36
C ALA A 303 -8.85 -35.69 -13.53
N LYS A 304 -9.83 -36.42 -14.09
CA LYS A 304 -9.65 -37.82 -14.48
C LYS A 304 -8.45 -37.88 -15.42
N THR A 305 -7.42 -38.61 -15.00
CA THR A 305 -6.26 -38.95 -15.83
C THR A 305 -6.75 -39.52 -17.17
N ALA A 306 -6.30 -38.91 -18.27
CA ALA A 306 -6.56 -39.41 -19.61
C ALA A 306 -6.01 -40.84 -19.77
N PRO A 307 -6.68 -41.72 -20.55
CA PRO A 307 -6.20 -43.08 -20.76
C PRO A 307 -4.89 -43.04 -21.56
N LYS A 308 -3.88 -43.76 -21.05
CA LYS A 308 -2.63 -44.00 -21.75
C LYS A 308 -2.92 -44.69 -23.09
N ARG A 309 -2.39 -44.13 -24.18
CA ARG A 309 -2.16 -44.85 -25.44
C ARG A 309 -0.73 -45.35 -25.45
#